data_AF-A0A3D3T3L1-F1
#
_entry.id   AF-A0A3D3T3L1-F1
#
_cell.length_a   1.000
_cell.length_b   1.000
_cell.length_c   1.000
_cell.angle_alpha   90.00
_cell.angle_beta   90.00
_cell.angle_gamma   90.00
#
_symmetry.space_group_name_H-M   'P 1'
#
loop_
_entity.id
_entity.type
_entity.pdbx_description
1 polymer ?
#
loop_
_entity_poly.entity_id
_entity_poly.type
_entity_poly.pdbx_seq_one_letter_code
_entity_poly.pdbx_strand_id
1 'polypeptide(L)' 'NYSEWLSQSQVPKLFINAEPGAILRGAPREFCRAWPAQTEVTVAGTHFIQEDSPDEIGQAIANWLNTLV' A
#
# COMPACT_ATOMS: atom_id res chain seq x y z
N ASN A 1 -10.03 -2.83 17.12
CA ASN A 1 -8.82 -3.38 16.46
C ASN A 1 -8.22 -2.29 15.57
N TYR A 2 -6.91 -2.27 15.28
CA TYR A 2 -6.32 -1.22 14.42
C TYR A 2 -6.92 -1.20 13.01
N SER A 3 -7.28 -2.37 12.47
CA SER A 3 -7.83 -2.53 11.12
C SER A 3 -9.22 -1.87 10.96
N GLU A 4 -10.07 -1.98 11.97
CA GLU A 4 -11.38 -1.31 12.03
C GLU A 4 -11.25 0.21 12.10
N TRP A 5 -10.22 0.71 12.75
CA TRP A 5 -9.92 2.14 12.78
C TRP A 5 -9.38 2.60 11.42
N LEU A 6 -8.43 1.87 10.83
CA LEU A 6 -7.87 2.20 9.51
C LEU A 6 -8.93 2.18 8.40
N SER A 7 -9.92 1.30 8.47
CA SER A 7 -11.01 1.24 7.49
C SER A 7 -11.98 2.42 7.54
N GLN A 8 -11.92 3.25 8.59
CA GLN A 8 -12.77 4.44 8.76
C GLN A 8 -11.97 5.75 8.81
N SER A 9 -10.66 5.66 9.08
CA SER A 9 -9.78 6.80 9.32
C SER A 9 -9.45 7.58 8.05
N GLN A 10 -9.52 8.92 8.11
CA GLN A 10 -9.10 9.81 7.02
C GLN A 10 -7.60 10.11 7.02
N VAL A 11 -6.81 9.46 7.88
CA VAL A 11 -5.34 9.55 7.79
C VAL A 11 -4.94 9.10 6.37
N PRO A 12 -4.18 9.92 5.61
CA PRO A 12 -3.74 9.57 4.28
C PRO A 12 -2.94 8.26 4.27
N LYS A 13 -3.13 7.42 3.26
CA LYS A 13 -2.48 6.10 3.14
C LYS A 13 -1.87 5.95 1.76
N LEU A 14 -0.68 5.36 1.72
CA LEU A 14 -0.10 4.80 0.51
C LEU A 14 -0.13 3.27 0.62
N PHE A 15 -0.95 2.62 -0.18
CA PHE A 15 -0.98 1.17 -0.29
C PHE A 15 -0.04 0.72 -1.42
N ILE A 16 1.10 0.14 -1.02
CA ILE A 16 2.04 -0.50 -1.93
C ILE A 16 1.63 -1.97 -2.07
N ASN A 17 0.83 -2.26 -3.09
CA ASN A 17 0.46 -3.61 -3.48
C ASN A 17 1.64 -4.28 -4.20
N ALA A 18 1.71 -5.62 -4.15
CA ALA A 18 2.75 -6.39 -4.80
C ALA A 18 2.16 -7.51 -5.65
N GLU A 19 2.77 -7.77 -6.82
CA GLU A 19 2.44 -8.89 -7.70
C GLU A 19 3.72 -9.73 -7.95
N PRO A 20 3.70 -11.05 -7.68
CA PRO A 20 2.55 -11.82 -7.25
C PRO A 20 2.12 -11.56 -5.78
N GLY A 21 2.95 -10.93 -4.95
CA GLY A 21 2.68 -10.64 -3.53
C GLY A 21 2.95 -11.84 -2.62
N ALA A 22 2.45 -11.88 -1.38
CA ALA A 22 2.55 -13.06 -0.52
C ALA A 22 1.38 -13.17 0.47
N ILE A 23 1.43 -12.37 1.53
CA ILE A 23 0.43 -12.38 2.62
C ILE A 23 -0.80 -11.57 2.24
N LEU A 24 -0.60 -10.37 1.68
CA LEU A 24 -1.68 -9.44 1.35
C LEU A 24 -2.19 -9.68 -0.08
N ARG A 25 -2.88 -10.80 -0.27
CA ARG A 25 -3.56 -11.20 -1.52
C ARG A 25 -5.04 -11.50 -1.23
N GLY A 26 -5.85 -11.67 -2.27
CA GLY A 26 -7.24 -12.11 -2.14
C GLY A 26 -8.08 -11.21 -1.22
N ALA A 27 -8.92 -11.80 -0.36
CA ALA A 27 -9.84 -11.06 0.51
C ALA A 27 -9.14 -10.03 1.45
N PRO A 28 -8.00 -10.33 2.11
CA PRO A 28 -7.24 -9.33 2.84
C PRO A 28 -6.83 -8.11 2.00
N ARG A 29 -6.41 -8.33 0.74
CA ARG A 29 -6.07 -7.22 -0.18
C ARG A 29 -7.31 -6.38 -0.50
N GLU A 30 -8.41 -7.02 -0.85
CA GLU A 30 -9.65 -6.32 -1.18
C GLU A 30 -10.20 -5.54 0.03
N PHE A 31 -10.01 -6.06 1.25
CA PHE A 31 -10.33 -5.34 2.49
C PHE A 31 -9.49 -4.07 2.65
N CYS A 32 -8.16 -4.12 2.43
CA CYS A 32 -7.30 -2.93 2.46
C CYS A 32 -7.61 -1.94 1.33
N ARG A 33 -8.04 -2.40 0.15
CA ARG A 33 -8.44 -1.52 -0.97
C ARG A 33 -9.69 -0.68 -0.68
N ALA A 34 -10.55 -1.15 0.21
CA ALA A 34 -11.76 -0.43 0.61
C ALA A 34 -11.50 0.70 1.61
N TRP A 35 -10.27 0.88 2.10
CA TRP A 35 -9.96 1.92 3.07
C TRP A 35 -9.98 3.32 2.44
N PRO A 36 -10.51 4.36 3.13
CA PRO A 36 -10.60 5.71 2.59
C PRO A 36 -9.24 6.42 2.53
N ALA A 37 -9.16 7.54 1.81
CA ALA A 37 -7.95 8.39 1.72
C ALA A 37 -6.67 7.62 1.34
N GLN A 38 -6.80 6.66 0.41
CA GLN A 38 -5.72 5.76 0.02
C GLN A 38 -5.32 5.97 -1.44
N THR A 39 -4.02 6.14 -1.67
CA THR A 39 -3.38 6.01 -2.98
C THR A 39 -2.83 4.60 -3.11
N GLU A 40 -2.97 3.95 -4.26
CA GLU A 40 -2.45 2.60 -4.50
C GLU A 40 -1.41 2.62 -5.64
N VAL A 41 -0.33 1.87 -5.44
CA VAL A 41 0.62 1.49 -6.50
C VAL A 41 0.82 -0.03 -6.44
N THR A 42 1.19 -0.64 -7.57
CA THR A 42 1.57 -2.06 -7.61
C THR A 42 3.01 -2.19 -8.10
N VAL A 43 3.83 -2.93 -7.37
CA VAL A 43 5.24 -3.22 -7.72
C VAL A 43 5.45 -4.72 -7.89
N ALA A 44 6.55 -5.10 -8.55
CA ALA A 44 6.95 -6.50 -8.64
C ALA A 44 7.47 -6.99 -7.28
N GLY A 45 7.10 -8.19 -6.87
CA GLY A 45 7.73 -8.86 -5.73
C GLY A 45 6.82 -9.83 -4.98
N THR A 46 7.44 -10.61 -4.10
CA THR A 46 6.73 -11.64 -3.32
C THR A 46 6.46 -11.16 -1.89
N HIS A 47 7.41 -11.38 -0.96
CA HIS A 47 7.24 -11.02 0.45
C HIS A 47 8.12 -9.84 0.86
N PHE A 48 9.41 -9.86 0.47
CA PHE A 48 10.38 -8.80 0.75
C PHE A 48 10.49 -7.85 -0.44
N ILE A 49 9.38 -7.17 -0.74
CA ILE A 49 9.22 -6.37 -1.97
C ILE A 49 10.21 -5.20 -2.07
N GLN A 50 10.84 -4.83 -0.96
CA GLN A 50 11.92 -3.84 -0.92
C GLN A 50 13.19 -4.34 -1.62
N GLU A 51 13.45 -5.64 -1.64
CA GLU A 51 14.60 -6.25 -2.32
C GLU A 51 14.31 -6.50 -3.81
N ASP A 52 13.04 -6.57 -4.19
CA ASP A 52 12.60 -6.78 -5.57
C ASP A 52 12.41 -5.45 -6.31
N SER A 53 11.79 -4.45 -5.67
CA SER A 53 11.39 -3.17 -6.28
C SER A 53 11.72 -1.92 -5.41
N PRO A 54 12.97 -1.75 -4.95
CA PRO A 54 13.33 -0.66 -4.03
C PRO A 54 13.08 0.74 -4.63
N ASP A 55 13.46 0.95 -5.88
CA ASP A 55 13.38 2.26 -6.53
C ASP A 55 11.93 2.69 -6.78
N GLU A 56 11.08 1.76 -7.24
CA GLU A 56 9.66 2.01 -7.47
C GLU A 56 8.93 2.36 -6.16
N ILE A 57 9.24 1.62 -5.09
CA ILE A 57 8.71 1.88 -3.75
C ILE A 57 9.17 3.27 -3.26
N GLY A 58 10.46 3.57 -3.37
CA GLY A 58 11.02 4.85 -2.95
C GLY A 58 10.38 6.02 -3.70
N GLN A 59 10.22 5.89 -5.01
CA GLN A 59 9.59 6.92 -5.84
C GLN A 59 8.11 7.11 -5.49
N ALA A 60 7.37 6.03 -5.23
CA ALA A 60 5.97 6.10 -4.82
C ALA A 60 5.83 6.83 -3.47
N ILE A 61 6.70 6.55 -2.51
CA ILE A 61 6.72 7.23 -1.21
C ILE A 61 7.03 8.72 -1.39
N ALA A 62 8.08 9.07 -2.13
CA ALA A 62 8.46 10.46 -2.36
C ALA A 62 7.35 11.25 -3.06
N ASN A 63 6.74 10.68 -4.10
CA ASN A 63 5.63 11.29 -4.81
C ASN A 63 4.41 11.46 -3.91
N TRP A 64 4.05 10.44 -3.14
CA TRP A 64 2.92 10.50 -2.22
C TRP A 64 3.13 11.57 -1.14
N LEU A 65 4.32 11.64 -0.54
CA LEU A 65 4.66 12.68 0.44
C LEU A 65 4.49 14.09 -0.14
N ASN A 66 4.90 14.31 -1.40
CA ASN A 66 4.70 15.59 -2.08
C ASN A 66 3.23 15.98 -2.28
N THR A 67 2.28 15.05 -2.18
CA THR A 67 0.83 15.36 -2.25
C THR A 67 0.22 15.76 -0.91
N LEU A 68 0.95 15.55 0.20
CA LEU A 68 0.48 15.83 1.56
C LEU A 68 0.95 17.18 2.09
N VAL A 69 1.90 17.82 1.39
CA VAL A 69 2.50 19.12 1.77
C VAL A 69 1.77 20.28 1.10
#